data_AF-A0A0K1E9B4-F1
#
_entry.id   AF-A0A0K1E9B4-F1
#
_cell.length_a   1.000
_cell.length_b   1.000
_cell.length_c   1.000
_cell.angle_alpha   90.00
_cell.angle_beta   90.00
_cell.angle_gamma   90.00
#
_symmetry.space_group_name_H-M   'P 1'
#
loop_
_entity.id
_entity.type
_entity.pdbx_description
1 polymer ?
#
loop_
_entity_poly.entity_id
_entity_poly.type
_entity_poly.pdbx_seq_one_letter_code
_entity_poly.pdbx_strand_id
1 'polypeptide(L)'
;MRSFAAGRVSRGLLTSAVLLLTAGCDLSVQALPGPAPLCEDHTDSGKSPVTVRFKNQSPERIYISSQQSCGGLDAFTLEDASGAPISWYLDSCPGTCTEQAERGSDCLTVCEQPPFFGVDPGSEYTMVWDGTVLRTLTIEAECHTTATSTLVCDQKVARPDALTMTGLVYTQQRGCYDDSGTRVDCPCVQAPGETWCSIAPPGAPDGVQQKTQPATLSRDQKNIELVFGDAP
;
A
#
# COMPACT_ATOMS: atom_id res chain seq x y z
N MET A 1 9.79 5.70 -43.08
CA MET A 1 10.66 4.65 -43.61
C MET A 1 12.06 4.77 -43.01
N ARG A 2 12.34 4.11 -41.90
CA ARG A 2 13.71 3.81 -41.46
C ARG A 2 13.72 2.44 -40.82
N SER A 3 14.48 1.56 -41.45
CA SER A 3 14.66 0.14 -41.17
C SER A 3 15.87 -0.02 -40.26
N PHE A 4 15.77 -0.81 -39.19
CA PHE A 4 16.95 -1.28 -38.45
C PHE A 4 16.80 -2.73 -38.00
N ALA A 5 17.58 -3.55 -38.71
CA ALA A 5 18.36 -4.72 -38.31
C ALA A 5 17.89 -5.63 -37.15
N ALA A 6 17.57 -6.86 -37.55
CA ALA A 6 17.52 -8.04 -36.70
C ALA A 6 18.95 -8.49 -36.31
N GLY A 7 19.19 -8.69 -35.01
CA GLY A 7 20.35 -9.40 -34.47
C GLY A 7 19.96 -10.79 -33.99
N ARG A 8 20.41 -11.82 -34.70
CA ARG A 8 20.45 -13.23 -34.26
C ARG A 8 21.69 -13.49 -33.40
N VAL A 9 21.77 -14.71 -32.86
CA VAL A 9 22.93 -15.44 -32.27
C VAL A 9 22.82 -15.45 -30.72
N SER A 10 22.86 -16.57 -30.00
CA SER A 10 23.56 -17.84 -30.23
C SER A 10 22.89 -19.03 -29.51
N ARG A 11 23.07 -20.23 -30.09
CA ARG A 11 22.81 -21.54 -29.48
C ARG A 11 24.03 -21.96 -28.66
N GLY A 12 23.85 -22.38 -27.41
CA GLY A 12 24.84 -23.14 -26.63
C GLY A 12 24.14 -24.36 -26.03
N LEU A 13 24.31 -25.55 -26.62
CA LEU A 13 25.28 -26.59 -26.26
C LEU A 13 24.90 -27.35 -24.97
N LEU A 14 24.32 -28.53 -25.22
CA LEU A 14 24.09 -29.64 -24.31
C LEU A 14 25.38 -30.04 -23.60
N THR A 15 25.31 -30.23 -22.28
CA THR A 15 26.31 -31.01 -21.54
C THR A 15 25.59 -32.10 -20.76
N SER A 16 25.76 -33.33 -21.22
CA SER A 16 25.33 -34.55 -20.54
C SER A 16 26.17 -34.74 -19.28
N ALA A 17 25.51 -34.95 -18.13
CA ALA A 17 26.14 -35.38 -16.91
C ALA A 17 25.71 -36.82 -16.58
N VAL A 18 26.73 -37.61 -16.24
CA VAL A 18 26.73 -39.05 -16.02
C VAL A 18 26.06 -39.39 -14.68
N LEU A 19 25.12 -40.35 -14.70
CA LEU A 19 24.61 -41.01 -13.50
C LEU A 19 25.64 -42.05 -13.00
N LEU A 20 26.17 -41.86 -11.79
CA LEU A 20 26.85 -42.89 -11.01
C LEU A 20 25.92 -43.36 -9.89
N LEU A 21 25.39 -44.56 -10.03
CA LEU A 21 24.66 -45.28 -9.00
C LEU A 21 25.66 -45.84 -7.98
N THR A 22 25.70 -45.25 -6.78
CA THR A 22 26.38 -45.84 -5.62
C THR A 22 25.32 -46.32 -4.63
N ALA A 23 25.25 -47.64 -4.44
CA ALA A 23 24.43 -48.26 -3.40
C ALA A 23 25.21 -48.21 -2.08
N GLY A 24 24.94 -47.19 -1.28
CA GLY A 24 25.41 -47.06 0.10
C GLY A 24 24.31 -47.46 1.07
N CYS A 25 24.65 -48.27 2.08
CA CYS A 25 23.74 -48.61 3.18
C CYS A 25 23.40 -47.33 3.97
N ASP A 26 22.13 -46.96 3.98
CA ASP A 26 21.60 -45.81 4.70
C ASP A 26 21.50 -46.14 6.19
N LEU A 27 22.57 -45.83 6.93
CA LEU A 27 22.53 -45.69 8.38
C LEU A 27 21.74 -44.41 8.67
N SER A 28 20.41 -44.55 8.73
CA SER A 28 19.52 -43.48 9.14
C SER A 28 19.75 -43.17 10.62
N VAL A 29 20.73 -42.31 10.87
CA VAL A 29 20.87 -41.57 12.13
C VAL A 29 19.58 -40.78 12.26
N GLN A 30 18.68 -41.23 13.13
CA GLN A 30 17.54 -40.42 13.56
C GLN A 30 18.13 -39.16 14.19
N ALA A 31 18.17 -38.08 13.41
CA ALA A 31 18.45 -36.77 13.92
C ALA A 31 17.44 -36.54 15.06
N LEU A 32 17.96 -36.43 16.28
CA LEU A 32 17.16 -35.95 17.41
C LEU A 32 16.44 -34.69 16.94
N PRO A 33 15.11 -34.56 17.15
CA PRO A 33 14.40 -33.37 16.75
C PRO A 33 15.16 -32.18 17.34
N GLY A 34 15.69 -31.33 16.46
CA GLY A 34 16.26 -30.06 16.88
C GLY A 34 15.19 -29.29 17.67
N PRO A 35 15.59 -28.29 18.46
CA PRO A 35 14.59 -27.39 19.04
C PRO A 35 13.65 -26.95 17.93
N ALA A 36 12.34 -27.12 18.16
CA ALA A 36 11.32 -26.69 17.21
C ALA A 36 11.65 -25.26 16.77
N PRO A 37 11.58 -24.93 15.47
CA PRO A 37 11.91 -23.60 15.00
C PRO A 37 11.11 -22.59 15.80
N LEU A 38 11.80 -21.58 16.34
CA LEU A 38 11.15 -20.52 17.07
C LEU A 38 10.31 -19.73 16.07
N CYS A 39 9.01 -19.98 16.08
CA CYS A 39 8.07 -19.21 15.28
C CYS A 39 8.22 -17.74 15.62
N GLU A 40 8.63 -16.93 14.64
CA GLU A 40 8.73 -15.49 14.83
C GLU A 40 7.37 -14.90 15.22
N ASP A 41 7.40 -13.88 16.08
CA ASP A 41 6.20 -13.15 16.46
C ASP A 41 5.66 -12.37 15.26
N HIS A 42 4.54 -12.84 14.73
CA HIS A 42 3.83 -12.29 13.60
C HIS A 42 2.63 -11.43 14.02
N THR A 43 2.54 -11.08 15.31
CA THR A 43 1.48 -10.23 15.87
C THR A 43 1.70 -8.79 15.46
N ASP A 44 0.66 -8.12 14.96
CA ASP A 44 0.71 -6.69 14.68
C ASP A 44 1.02 -5.86 15.94
N SER A 45 1.89 -4.87 15.82
CA SER A 45 2.33 -4.04 16.94
C SER A 45 2.62 -2.59 16.54
N GLY A 46 2.88 -1.73 17.53
CA GLY A 46 3.46 -0.40 17.27
C GLY A 46 2.48 0.69 16.81
N LYS A 47 1.17 0.51 17.04
CA LYS A 47 0.17 1.55 16.75
C LYS A 47 0.50 2.85 17.49
N SER A 48 0.54 3.94 16.74
CA SER A 48 0.85 5.28 17.23
C SER A 48 0.10 6.28 16.34
N PRO A 49 -1.21 6.50 16.57
CA PRO A 49 -2.04 7.25 15.64
C PRO A 49 -1.47 8.62 15.29
N VAL A 50 -1.56 8.97 14.00
CA VAL A 50 -1.12 10.25 13.44
C VAL A 50 -2.28 10.89 12.70
N THR A 51 -2.56 12.12 13.06
CA THR A 51 -3.47 12.99 12.32
C THR A 51 -2.74 13.53 11.10
N VAL A 52 -3.18 13.15 9.91
CA VAL A 52 -2.64 13.63 8.63
C VAL A 52 -3.60 14.68 8.08
N ARG A 53 -3.11 15.90 7.92
CA ARG A 53 -3.89 17.04 7.44
C ARG A 53 -3.42 17.46 6.07
N PHE A 54 -4.29 17.35 5.07
CA PHE A 54 -4.06 17.85 3.72
C PHE A 54 -4.58 19.28 3.63
N LYS A 55 -3.70 20.24 3.30
CA LYS A 55 -4.06 21.64 3.08
C LYS A 55 -3.98 21.98 1.60
N ASN A 56 -5.05 22.56 1.06
CA ASN A 56 -5.07 23.05 -0.31
C ASN A 56 -4.77 24.55 -0.34
N GLN A 57 -3.55 24.92 -0.72
CA GLN A 57 -3.13 26.31 -0.95
C GLN A 57 -3.13 26.67 -2.44
N SER A 58 -3.52 25.76 -3.32
CA SER A 58 -3.64 26.03 -4.74
C SER A 58 -4.95 26.78 -5.05
N PRO A 59 -5.06 27.45 -6.21
CA PRO A 59 -6.29 28.11 -6.63
C PRO A 59 -7.36 27.14 -7.16
N GLU A 60 -7.04 25.85 -7.31
CA GLU A 60 -7.94 24.82 -7.83
C GLU A 60 -8.37 23.87 -6.71
N ARG A 61 -9.54 23.24 -6.85
CA ARG A 61 -9.94 22.15 -5.94
C ARG A 61 -9.01 20.96 -6.16
N ILE A 62 -8.57 20.33 -5.07
CA ILE A 62 -7.89 19.04 -5.12
C ILE A 62 -8.82 17.92 -4.69
N TYR A 63 -8.47 16.71 -5.09
CA TYR A 63 -9.18 15.51 -4.71
C TYR A 63 -8.25 14.49 -4.07
N ILE A 64 -8.76 13.81 -3.04
CA ILE A 64 -8.04 12.78 -2.28
C ILE A 64 -8.83 11.48 -2.44
N SER A 65 -8.17 10.47 -3.00
CA SER A 65 -8.73 9.15 -3.31
C SER A 65 -7.60 8.15 -3.53
N SER A 66 -7.96 6.88 -3.67
CA SER A 66 -7.09 5.88 -4.28
C SER A 66 -7.24 5.73 -5.78
N GLN A 67 -6.16 5.30 -6.46
CA GLN A 67 -6.21 4.78 -7.83
C GLN A 67 -6.79 3.36 -7.89
N GLN A 68 -6.73 2.65 -6.77
CA GLN A 68 -7.23 1.29 -6.70
C GLN A 68 -8.75 1.32 -6.86
N SER A 69 -9.31 0.39 -7.63
CA SER A 69 -10.76 0.27 -7.78
C SER A 69 -11.44 -0.26 -6.51
N CYS A 70 -10.65 -0.57 -5.49
CA CYS A 70 -10.98 -1.49 -4.43
C CYS A 70 -9.96 -1.31 -3.28
N GLY A 71 -10.44 -1.14 -2.06
CA GLY A 71 -9.62 -1.06 -0.86
C GLY A 71 -9.76 0.26 -0.10
N GLY A 72 -8.80 0.52 0.78
CA GLY A 72 -8.75 1.75 1.55
C GLY A 72 -8.12 2.91 0.78
N LEU A 73 -7.96 4.03 1.48
CA LEU A 73 -7.39 5.24 0.95
C LEU A 73 -5.85 5.24 1.06
N ASP A 74 -5.13 5.24 -0.06
CA ASP A 74 -3.67 5.37 -0.16
C ASP A 74 -3.24 6.85 -0.39
N ALA A 75 -3.70 7.75 0.47
CA ALA A 75 -3.55 9.20 0.25
C ALA A 75 -2.12 9.75 0.38
N PHE A 76 -1.12 8.96 0.75
CA PHE A 76 0.26 9.42 0.90
C PHE A 76 1.29 8.30 0.70
N THR A 77 2.53 8.67 0.38
CA THR A 77 3.70 7.78 0.40
C THR A 77 4.59 8.08 1.59
N LEU A 78 5.35 7.07 2.02
CA LEU A 78 6.38 7.20 3.05
C LEU A 78 7.74 6.84 2.47
N GLU A 79 8.77 7.56 2.89
CA GLU A 79 10.17 7.24 2.65
C GLU A 79 10.93 7.26 3.99
N ASP A 80 11.92 6.37 4.14
CA ASP A 80 12.80 6.36 5.29
C ASP A 80 13.89 7.45 5.21
N ALA A 81 14.77 7.49 6.21
CA ALA A 81 15.88 8.45 6.26
C ALA A 81 16.90 8.31 5.11
N SER A 82 16.91 7.16 4.42
CA SER A 82 17.74 6.93 3.23
C SER A 82 17.04 7.31 1.92
N GLY A 83 15.75 7.67 1.97
CA GLY A 83 14.91 7.91 0.81
C GLY A 83 14.30 6.62 0.22
N ALA A 84 14.39 5.49 0.93
CA ALA A 84 13.78 4.25 0.47
C ALA A 84 12.27 4.24 0.77
N PRO A 85 11.41 3.80 -0.17
CA PRO A 85 9.97 3.77 0.05
C PRO A 85 9.58 2.77 1.15
N ILE A 86 8.61 3.14 1.97
CA ILE A 86 8.02 2.28 3.00
C ILE A 86 6.54 2.07 2.72
N SER A 87 6.14 0.81 2.62
CA SER A 87 4.73 0.41 2.56
C SER A 87 4.07 0.59 3.93
N TRP A 88 2.86 1.15 3.96
CA TRP A 88 2.06 1.34 5.18
C TRP A 88 0.59 0.94 5.02
N TYR A 89 0.20 0.65 3.78
CA TYR A 89 -1.15 0.34 3.36
C TYR A 89 -1.14 -1.08 2.79
N LEU A 90 -2.12 -1.89 3.19
CA LEU A 90 -2.37 -3.21 2.62
C LEU A 90 -3.34 -3.06 1.46
N ASP A 91 -3.00 -3.66 0.33
CA ASP A 91 -3.98 -3.85 -0.74
C ASP A 91 -5.17 -4.66 -0.22
N SER A 92 -6.32 -4.49 -0.86
CA SER A 92 -7.63 -4.97 -0.43
C SER A 92 -7.76 -6.45 -0.06
N CYS A 93 -6.76 -7.28 -0.40
CA CYS A 93 -6.72 -8.72 -0.12
C CYS A 93 -5.29 -9.27 -0.21
N PRO A 94 -4.43 -8.89 0.74
CA PRO A 94 -4.26 -9.79 1.88
C PRO A 94 -4.30 -9.07 3.22
N GLY A 95 -4.95 -9.69 4.21
CA GLY A 95 -4.88 -9.26 5.61
C GLY A 95 -3.45 -9.35 6.17
N THR A 96 -3.23 -8.86 7.39
CA THR A 96 -1.91 -8.97 8.02
C THR A 96 -1.52 -10.43 8.27
N CYS A 97 -0.24 -10.68 8.56
CA CYS A 97 0.22 -12.00 8.97
C CYS A 97 -0.61 -12.60 10.12
N THR A 98 -1.02 -11.75 11.08
CA THR A 98 -1.94 -12.15 12.16
C THR A 98 -3.28 -12.62 11.60
N GLU A 99 -3.90 -11.83 10.72
CA GLU A 99 -5.22 -12.14 10.13
C GLU A 99 -5.18 -13.40 9.25
N GLN A 100 -4.12 -13.56 8.47
CA GLN A 100 -3.95 -14.73 7.59
C GLN A 100 -3.66 -16.00 8.39
N ALA A 101 -2.89 -15.93 9.47
CA ALA A 101 -2.66 -17.07 10.34
C ALA A 101 -3.96 -17.55 11.02
N GLU A 102 -4.82 -16.63 11.43
CA GLU A 102 -6.09 -16.93 12.11
C GLU A 102 -7.20 -17.40 11.17
N ARG A 103 -7.35 -16.75 10.00
CA ARG A 103 -8.53 -16.91 9.13
C ARG A 103 -8.22 -17.54 7.77
N GLY A 104 -6.95 -17.77 7.45
CA GLY A 104 -6.52 -18.15 6.11
C GLY A 104 -6.53 -16.97 5.12
N SER A 105 -6.22 -17.24 3.86
CA SER A 105 -6.08 -16.24 2.80
C SER A 105 -7.42 -15.89 2.11
N ASP A 106 -8.56 -16.08 2.77
CA ASP A 106 -9.87 -15.90 2.16
C ASP A 106 -10.19 -14.41 1.97
N CYS A 107 -9.82 -13.93 0.79
CA CYS A 107 -10.26 -12.65 0.24
C CYS A 107 -11.77 -12.70 -0.03
N LEU A 108 -12.59 -12.06 0.82
CA LEU A 108 -14.01 -11.91 0.51
C LEU A 108 -14.15 -11.01 -0.71
N THR A 109 -14.95 -11.46 -1.68
CA THR A 109 -15.18 -10.79 -2.99
C THR A 109 -15.89 -9.44 -2.91
N VAL A 110 -16.29 -8.98 -1.72
CA VAL A 110 -16.91 -7.66 -1.52
C VAL A 110 -15.82 -6.66 -1.23
N CYS A 111 -15.37 -5.97 -2.29
CA CYS A 111 -14.44 -4.88 -2.12
C CYS A 111 -15.15 -3.54 -2.03
N GLU A 112 -14.91 -2.84 -0.93
CA GLU A 112 -15.36 -1.47 -0.77
C GLU A 112 -14.56 -0.54 -1.70
N GLN A 113 -15.26 0.38 -2.35
CA GLN A 113 -14.59 1.42 -3.13
C GLN A 113 -13.91 2.40 -2.17
N PRO A 114 -12.69 2.85 -2.48
CA PRO A 114 -12.02 3.83 -1.65
C PRO A 114 -12.84 5.12 -1.59
N PRO A 115 -12.85 5.81 -0.44
CA PRO A 115 -13.57 7.05 -0.31
C PRO A 115 -12.94 8.13 -1.21
N PHE A 116 -13.79 9.01 -1.76
CA PHE A 116 -13.38 10.10 -2.65
C PHE A 116 -13.77 11.45 -2.05
N PHE A 117 -12.78 12.31 -1.82
CA PHE A 117 -12.96 13.61 -1.17
C PHE A 117 -12.54 14.76 -2.07
N GLY A 118 -13.28 15.87 -2.04
CA GLY A 118 -12.91 17.14 -2.63
C GLY A 118 -12.51 18.15 -1.55
N VAL A 119 -11.41 18.88 -1.78
CA VAL A 119 -10.90 19.92 -0.87
C VAL A 119 -10.74 21.23 -1.65
N ASP A 120 -11.55 22.22 -1.29
CA ASP A 120 -11.55 23.54 -1.94
C ASP A 120 -10.28 24.36 -1.68
N PRO A 121 -10.00 25.37 -2.52
CA PRO A 121 -8.93 26.34 -2.26
C PRO A 121 -9.05 26.96 -0.86
N GLY A 122 -7.96 26.93 -0.09
CA GLY A 122 -7.89 27.43 1.28
C GLY A 122 -8.48 26.51 2.35
N SER A 123 -9.08 25.37 1.97
CA SER A 123 -9.63 24.38 2.89
C SER A 123 -8.63 23.29 3.27
N GLU A 124 -9.03 22.45 4.22
CA GLU A 124 -8.28 21.27 4.65
C GLU A 124 -9.14 20.01 4.75
N TYR A 125 -8.50 18.85 4.60
CA TYR A 125 -9.03 17.52 4.90
C TYR A 125 -8.14 16.84 5.94
N THR A 126 -8.74 16.17 6.91
CA THR A 126 -8.01 15.46 7.96
C THR A 126 -8.39 13.99 7.96
N MET A 127 -7.38 13.12 8.02
CA MET A 127 -7.55 11.68 8.26
C MET A 127 -6.65 11.21 9.40
N VAL A 128 -6.98 10.05 9.97
CA VAL A 128 -6.16 9.40 11.00
C VAL A 128 -5.52 8.15 10.39
N TRP A 129 -4.19 8.13 10.37
CA TRP A 129 -3.40 6.92 10.11
C TRP A 129 -3.04 6.25 11.43
N ASP A 130 -3.08 4.93 11.50
CA ASP A 130 -2.75 4.19 12.74
C ASP A 130 -1.26 4.28 13.14
N GLY A 131 -0.42 4.84 12.26
CA GLY A 131 0.99 5.11 12.52
C GLY A 131 1.89 3.89 12.37
N THR A 132 1.38 2.81 11.78
CA THR A 132 2.12 1.58 11.51
C THR A 132 2.60 1.49 10.07
N VAL A 133 3.72 0.79 9.88
CA VAL A 133 4.26 0.46 8.56
C VAL A 133 4.23 -1.05 8.37
N LEU A 134 4.35 -1.50 7.13
CA LEU A 134 4.35 -2.91 6.78
C LEU A 134 5.77 -3.45 6.73
N ARG A 135 5.94 -4.63 7.32
CA ARG A 135 7.13 -5.46 7.22
C ARG A 135 6.72 -6.81 6.65
N THR A 136 7.27 -7.17 5.50
CA THR A 136 7.06 -8.49 4.91
C THR A 136 7.82 -9.55 5.72
N LEU A 137 7.12 -10.62 6.06
CA LEU A 137 7.64 -11.78 6.76
C LEU A 137 7.37 -13.05 5.96
N THR A 138 8.19 -14.06 6.21
CA THR A 138 7.98 -15.42 5.76
C THR A 138 7.71 -16.28 7.00
N ILE A 139 6.49 -16.80 7.12
CA ILE A 139 6.05 -17.66 8.23
C ILE A 139 6.09 -19.11 7.75
N GLU A 140 6.90 -19.93 8.41
CA GLU A 140 6.99 -21.35 8.07
C GLU A 140 5.71 -22.12 8.36
N ALA A 141 5.51 -23.22 7.63
CA ALA A 141 4.28 -24.01 7.67
C ALA A 141 3.88 -24.47 9.09
N GLU A 142 4.89 -24.80 9.90
CA GLU A 142 4.72 -25.29 11.27
C GLU A 142 4.32 -24.19 12.28
N CYS A 143 4.39 -22.93 11.88
CA CYS A 143 4.15 -21.76 12.72
C CYS A 143 2.73 -21.19 12.62
N HIS A 144 1.88 -21.79 11.79
CA HIS A 144 0.48 -21.43 11.69
C HIS A 144 -0.41 -22.67 11.81
N THR A 145 -1.57 -22.50 12.44
CA THR A 145 -2.47 -23.63 12.75
C THR A 145 -3.29 -24.11 11.55
N THR A 146 -3.32 -23.32 10.47
CA THR A 146 -4.28 -23.48 9.36
C THR A 146 -3.62 -23.73 8.01
N ALA A 147 -2.43 -23.19 7.76
CA ALA A 147 -1.76 -23.33 6.48
C ALA A 147 -0.86 -24.57 6.41
N THR A 148 -0.73 -25.13 5.21
CA THR A 148 0.02 -26.36 4.92
C THR A 148 1.36 -26.05 4.24
N SER A 149 1.69 -24.78 4.10
CA SER A 149 2.84 -24.28 3.36
C SER A 149 3.31 -22.96 3.95
N THR A 150 4.60 -22.67 3.78
CA THR A 150 5.18 -21.37 4.11
C THR A 150 4.35 -20.22 3.51
N LEU A 151 4.09 -19.20 4.33
CA LEU A 151 3.27 -18.04 4.00
C LEU A 151 4.15 -16.79 3.93
N VAL A 152 4.08 -16.04 2.85
CA VAL A 152 4.64 -14.69 2.77
C VAL A 152 3.52 -13.68 3.00
N CYS A 153 3.64 -12.86 4.03
CA CYS A 153 2.60 -11.93 4.47
C CYS A 153 3.22 -10.65 5.03
N ASP A 154 2.41 -9.61 5.18
CA ASP A 154 2.83 -8.35 5.79
C ASP A 154 2.37 -8.24 7.24
N GLN A 155 3.27 -7.83 8.12
CA GLN A 155 2.99 -7.51 9.52
C GLN A 155 3.00 -6.00 9.71
N LYS A 156 2.03 -5.47 10.48
CA LYS A 156 2.08 -4.09 10.93
C LYS A 156 3.05 -3.93 12.10
N VAL A 157 3.99 -3.02 11.95
CA VAL A 157 5.00 -2.72 12.97
C VAL A 157 5.08 -1.21 13.24
N ALA A 158 5.75 -0.86 14.34
CA ALA A 158 6.02 0.54 14.66
C ALA A 158 6.80 1.22 13.52
N ARG A 159 6.40 2.45 13.19
CA ARG A 159 7.16 3.26 12.22
C ARG A 159 8.60 3.57 12.70
N PRO A 160 9.55 3.79 11.77
CA PRO A 160 10.90 4.29 12.06
C PRO A 160 10.92 5.63 12.82
N ASP A 161 12.11 6.02 13.28
CA ASP A 161 12.31 7.26 14.04
C ASP A 161 12.02 8.54 13.26
N ALA A 162 12.30 8.50 11.96
CA ALA A 162 12.06 9.59 11.03
C ALA A 162 11.54 9.04 9.71
N LEU A 163 10.54 9.72 9.16
CA LEU A 163 9.96 9.44 7.85
C LEU A 163 9.80 10.75 7.08
N THR A 164 9.90 10.66 5.76
CA THR A 164 9.38 11.69 4.87
C THR A 164 8.02 11.22 4.37
N MET A 165 6.99 12.03 4.57
CA MET A 165 5.64 11.77 4.09
C MET A 165 5.32 12.74 2.95
N THR A 166 4.74 12.22 1.88
CA THR A 166 4.28 13.02 0.74
C THR A 166 2.84 12.67 0.43
N GLY A 167 1.96 13.66 0.48
CA GLY A 167 0.56 13.50 0.12
C GLY A 167 0.38 13.32 -1.38
N LEU A 168 -0.62 12.54 -1.75
CA LEU A 168 -1.00 12.24 -3.11
C LEU A 168 -2.39 12.79 -3.39
N VAL A 169 -2.51 13.64 -4.40
CA VAL A 169 -3.74 14.36 -4.72
C VAL A 169 -4.01 14.34 -6.23
N TYR A 170 -5.25 14.60 -6.62
CA TYR A 170 -5.65 14.79 -8.02
C TYR A 170 -6.23 16.19 -8.20
N THR A 171 -6.21 16.70 -9.43
CA THR A 171 -6.86 17.97 -9.78
C THR A 171 -8.06 17.78 -10.70
N GLN A 172 -8.37 16.54 -11.08
CA GLN A 172 -9.50 16.20 -11.96
C GLN A 172 -10.31 15.04 -11.39
N GLN A 173 -11.59 15.01 -11.75
CA GLN A 173 -12.56 13.97 -11.36
C GLN A 173 -13.39 13.50 -12.55
N ARG A 174 -13.70 12.21 -12.64
CA ARG A 174 -14.53 11.61 -13.70
C ARG A 174 -15.71 10.83 -13.12
N GLY A 175 -16.60 10.36 -13.99
CA GLY A 175 -17.70 9.47 -13.64
C GLY A 175 -19.07 10.14 -13.61
N CYS A 176 -19.13 11.46 -13.55
CA CYS A 176 -20.38 12.21 -13.54
C CYS A 176 -20.64 12.88 -14.89
N TYR A 177 -21.85 12.66 -15.39
CA TYR A 177 -22.31 13.12 -16.70
C TYR A 177 -23.74 13.67 -16.55
N ASP A 178 -24.07 14.69 -17.32
CA ASP A 178 -25.45 15.15 -17.45
C ASP A 178 -26.26 14.26 -18.41
N ASP A 179 -27.54 14.57 -18.60
CA ASP A 179 -28.45 13.82 -19.47
C ASP A 179 -28.00 13.82 -20.95
N SER A 180 -27.12 14.73 -21.35
CA SER A 180 -26.54 14.78 -22.70
C SER A 180 -25.28 13.93 -22.86
N GLY A 181 -24.79 13.32 -21.78
CA GLY A 181 -23.52 12.60 -21.74
C GLY A 181 -22.31 13.53 -21.65
N THR A 182 -22.50 14.80 -21.35
CA THR A 182 -21.41 15.76 -21.14
C THR A 182 -20.85 15.59 -19.74
N ARG A 183 -19.52 15.54 -19.60
CA ARG A 183 -18.86 15.45 -18.29
C ARG A 183 -19.19 16.69 -17.47
N VAL A 184 -19.67 16.46 -16.25
CA VAL A 184 -19.95 17.51 -15.25
C VAL A 184 -19.22 17.21 -13.96
N ASP A 185 -19.15 18.19 -13.07
CA ASP A 185 -18.63 17.98 -11.74
C ASP A 185 -19.52 17.04 -10.94
N CYS A 186 -18.90 16.07 -10.27
CA CYS A 186 -19.61 15.18 -9.37
C CYS A 186 -20.17 15.96 -8.17
N PRO A 187 -21.42 15.67 -7.75
CA PRO A 187 -21.97 16.25 -6.55
C PRO A 187 -21.07 15.98 -5.35
N CYS A 188 -20.70 17.06 -4.66
CA CYS A 188 -19.83 17.00 -3.49
C CYS A 188 -20.65 17.40 -2.26
N VAL A 189 -20.82 16.47 -1.33
CA VAL A 189 -21.65 16.65 -0.13
C VAL A 189 -20.74 16.98 1.06
N GLN A 190 -20.87 18.20 1.56
CA GLN A 190 -20.12 18.68 2.71
C GLN A 190 -20.85 18.31 4.00
N ALA A 191 -20.16 17.67 4.94
CA ALA A 191 -20.70 17.41 6.26
C ALA A 191 -20.72 18.71 7.10
N PRO A 192 -21.66 18.88 8.05
CA PRO A 192 -21.72 20.07 8.89
C PRO A 192 -20.40 20.31 9.64
N GLY A 193 -19.82 21.50 9.46
CA GLY A 193 -18.58 21.91 10.15
C GLY A 193 -17.28 21.48 9.46
N GLU A 194 -17.35 20.67 8.40
CA GLU A 194 -16.17 20.30 7.60
C GLU A 194 -15.88 21.36 6.54
N THR A 195 -14.63 21.48 6.11
CA THR A 195 -14.21 22.37 4.99
C THR A 195 -13.97 21.61 3.67
N TRP A 196 -14.20 20.30 3.68
CA TRP A 196 -14.07 19.37 2.56
C TRP A 196 -15.41 18.67 2.35
N CYS A 197 -15.56 17.98 1.21
CA CYS A 197 -16.80 17.27 0.87
C CYS A 197 -16.52 15.85 0.36
N SER A 198 -17.45 14.94 0.60
CA SER A 198 -17.41 13.57 0.07
C SER A 198 -18.10 13.50 -1.29
N ILE A 199 -17.54 12.73 -2.20
CA ILE A 199 -18.07 12.46 -3.54
C ILE A 199 -18.47 11.00 -3.58
N ALA A 200 -19.75 10.73 -3.81
CA ALA A 200 -20.24 9.37 -3.93
C ALA A 200 -19.93 8.77 -5.31
N PRO A 201 -19.92 7.43 -5.45
CA PRO A 201 -19.92 6.77 -6.75
C PRO A 201 -21.06 7.30 -7.63
N PRO A 202 -20.85 7.45 -8.95
CA PRO A 202 -19.74 6.91 -9.74
C PRO A 202 -18.48 7.81 -9.80
N GLY A 203 -18.40 8.86 -8.98
CA GLY A 203 -17.25 9.77 -8.96
C GLY A 203 -15.94 9.03 -8.68
N ALA A 204 -14.89 9.37 -9.44
CA ALA A 204 -13.54 8.81 -9.28
C ALA A 204 -12.48 9.86 -9.63
N PRO A 205 -11.24 9.74 -9.10
CA PRO A 205 -10.14 10.58 -9.54
C PRO A 205 -9.83 10.38 -11.03
N ASP A 206 -9.30 11.42 -11.66
CA ASP A 206 -8.86 11.43 -13.05
C ASP A 206 -7.53 12.20 -13.19
N GLY A 207 -6.84 11.97 -14.30
CA GLY A 207 -5.57 12.65 -14.61
C GLY A 207 -4.37 12.12 -13.83
N VAL A 208 -3.28 12.90 -13.85
CA VAL A 208 -2.01 12.55 -13.21
C VAL A 208 -2.08 12.90 -11.72
N GLN A 209 -1.75 11.94 -10.87
CA GLN A 209 -1.59 12.15 -9.44
C GLN A 209 -0.44 13.12 -9.18
N GLN A 210 -0.70 14.15 -8.38
CA GLN A 210 0.26 15.16 -7.97
C GLN A 210 0.69 14.96 -6.53
N LYS A 211 1.86 15.49 -6.20
CA LYS A 211 2.48 15.37 -4.88
C LYS A 211 2.36 16.68 -4.11
N THR A 212 2.09 16.59 -2.81
CA THR A 212 2.27 17.72 -1.90
C THR A 212 3.76 18.03 -1.72
N GLN A 213 4.06 19.12 -1.03
CA GLN A 213 5.39 19.31 -0.46
C GLN A 213 5.70 18.15 0.51
N PRO A 214 6.93 17.60 0.51
CA PRO A 214 7.32 16.56 1.44
C PRO A 214 7.39 17.13 2.87
N ALA A 215 6.91 16.37 3.84
CA ALA A 215 6.94 16.73 5.25
C ALA A 215 7.67 15.66 6.06
N THR A 216 8.55 16.08 6.98
CA THR A 216 9.22 15.16 7.89
C THR A 216 8.34 14.86 9.09
N LEU A 217 8.22 13.57 9.42
CA LEU A 217 7.52 13.04 10.57
C LEU A 217 8.51 12.34 11.50
N SER A 218 8.62 12.81 12.74
CA SER A 218 9.36 12.09 13.78
C SER A 218 8.47 11.05 14.48
N ARG A 219 9.08 10.07 15.17
CA ARG A 219 8.38 9.00 15.90
C ARG A 219 7.32 9.53 16.87
N ASP A 220 7.65 10.54 17.65
CA ASP A 220 6.77 11.07 18.70
C ASP A 220 5.70 12.05 18.18
N GLN A 221 5.85 12.53 16.94
CA GLN A 221 4.93 13.46 16.34
C GLN A 221 3.58 12.79 16.03
N LYS A 222 2.51 13.46 16.44
CA LYS A 222 1.11 12.96 16.32
C LYS A 222 0.29 13.69 15.25
N ASN A 223 0.84 14.75 14.67
CA ASN A 223 0.17 15.54 13.65
C ASN A 223 1.16 15.86 12.54
N ILE A 224 0.73 15.79 11.30
CA ILE A 224 1.53 16.19 10.14
C ILE A 224 0.65 16.93 9.14
N GLU A 225 1.21 17.98 8.54
CA GLU A 225 0.56 18.76 7.50
C GLU A 225 1.21 18.49 6.15
N LEU A 226 0.38 18.18 5.16
CA LEU A 226 0.76 17.94 3.77
C LEU A 226 0.14 19.04 2.93
N VAL A 227 0.98 19.92 2.39
CA VAL A 227 0.55 21.15 1.73
C VAL A 227 0.64 21.00 0.21
N PHE A 228 -0.48 21.20 -0.48
CA PHE A 228 -0.52 21.28 -1.94
C PHE A 228 -0.66 22.72 -2.42
N GLY A 229 0.14 23.11 -3.41
CA GLY A 229 0.24 24.48 -3.92
C GLY A 229 1.61 25.10 -3.70
N ASP A 230 1.80 26.30 -4.22
CA ASP A 230 3.03 27.07 -4.02
C ASP A 230 3.18 27.41 -2.53
N ALA A 231 4.40 27.24 -2.00
CA ALA A 231 4.72 27.77 -0.69
C ALA A 231 4.52 29.30 -0.73
N PRO A 232 3.84 29.90 0.26
CA PRO A 232 3.68 31.34 0.33
C PRO A 232 5.03 32.09 0.38
#